data_AF-A0A7Y5IFP6-F1
#
_entry.id   AF-A0A7Y5IFP6-F1
#
_cell.length_a   1.000
_cell.length_b   1.000
_cell.length_c   1.000
_cell.angle_alpha   90.00
_cell.angle_beta   90.00
_cell.angle_gamma   90.00
#
_symmetry.space_group_name_H-M   'P 1'
#
loop_
_entity.id
_entity.type
_entity.pdbx_description
1 polymer ?
#
loop_
_entity_poly.entity_id
_entity_poly.type
_entity_poly.pdbx_seq_one_letter_code
_entity_poly.pdbx_strand_id
1 'polypeptide(L)'
;MKQIVLLLCAVSLLLSDEGMYPLSEIHKLDLKKKGFKVTAKDIYNPNGTSLVDASVNVGGCSASFISAEGLIITNHHCVFGAVQQVSTVQNDYVTNGFVARSREQEIPAKGLTARIIDSYRDVSAEVLAGIADTTDPVERTRIIDRNSKALITAAEKSKQGVT
;
A
#
# COMPACT_ATOMS: atom_id res chain seq x y z
N MET A 1 -55.75 -18.03 -21.43
CA MET A 1 -54.38 -18.45 -21.81
C MET A 1 -53.79 -17.29 -22.60
N LYS A 2 -52.85 -16.49 -22.12
CA LYS A 2 -51.49 -16.83 -21.69
C LYS A 2 -51.05 -15.84 -20.61
N GLN A 3 -50.41 -16.37 -19.58
CA GLN A 3 -49.99 -15.64 -18.40
C GLN A 3 -48.91 -14.61 -18.75
N ILE A 4 -49.14 -13.38 -18.32
CA ILE A 4 -48.11 -12.35 -18.21
C ILE A 4 -47.26 -12.75 -17.00
N VAL A 5 -46.17 -13.47 -17.25
CA VAL A 5 -45.17 -13.76 -16.21
C VAL A 5 -44.31 -12.51 -16.07
N LEU A 6 -44.67 -11.72 -15.05
CA LEU A 6 -43.90 -10.58 -14.58
C LEU A 6 -42.56 -11.12 -14.03
N LEU A 7 -41.48 -10.92 -14.79
CA LEU A 7 -40.11 -11.23 -14.37
C LEU A 7 -39.70 -10.20 -13.30
N LEU A 8 -40.10 -10.42 -12.04
CA LEU A 8 -39.44 -9.83 -10.88
C LEU A 8 -38.05 -10.46 -10.76
N CYS A 9 -37.09 -9.98 -11.55
CA CYS A 9 -35.69 -10.08 -11.18
C CYS A 9 -35.54 -9.21 -9.93
N ALA A 10 -35.59 -9.84 -8.76
CA ALA A 10 -35.12 -9.25 -7.53
C ALA A 10 -33.67 -8.82 -7.77
N VAL A 11 -33.46 -7.52 -7.96
CA VAL A 11 -32.14 -6.91 -7.82
C VAL A 11 -31.78 -7.08 -6.35
N SER A 12 -31.13 -8.20 -6.03
CA SER A 12 -30.35 -8.31 -4.82
C SER A 12 -29.36 -7.16 -4.86
N LEU A 13 -29.63 -6.09 -4.11
CA LEU A 13 -28.66 -5.04 -3.85
C LEU A 13 -27.46 -5.74 -3.22
N LEU A 14 -26.43 -6.02 -4.04
CA LEU A 14 -25.16 -6.57 -3.61
C LEU A 14 -24.47 -5.51 -2.75
N LEU A 15 -24.84 -5.46 -1.47
CA LEU A 15 -24.14 -4.68 -0.46
C LEU A 15 -22.91 -5.48 -0.04
N SER A 16 -21.81 -5.32 -0.77
CA SER A 16 -20.50 -5.88 -0.37
C SER A 16 -19.92 -5.01 0.74
N ASP A 17 -19.95 -5.51 1.98
CA ASP A 17 -19.36 -4.85 3.14
C ASP A 17 -17.87 -5.20 3.33
N GLU A 18 -17.37 -6.18 2.56
CA GLU A 18 -15.97 -6.60 2.50
C GLU A 18 -15.25 -5.98 1.29
N GLY A 19 -13.91 -5.87 1.40
CA GLY A 19 -13.04 -5.43 0.31
C GLY A 19 -11.75 -4.77 0.79
N MET A 20 -10.80 -4.61 -0.12
CA MET A 20 -9.63 -3.75 0.07
C MET A 20 -9.95 -2.36 -0.46
N TYR A 21 -10.18 -1.41 0.45
CA TYR A 21 -10.58 -0.05 0.09
C TYR A 21 -9.36 0.84 -0.14
N PRO A 22 -9.32 1.62 -1.23
CA PRO A 22 -8.27 2.61 -1.41
C PRO A 22 -8.39 3.72 -0.36
N LEU A 23 -7.27 4.40 -0.05
CA LEU A 23 -7.21 5.44 0.98
C LEU A 23 -8.23 6.57 0.73
N SER A 24 -8.45 6.91 -0.54
CA SER A 24 -9.45 7.91 -0.96
C SER A 24 -10.88 7.54 -0.55
N GLU A 25 -11.18 6.26 -0.33
CA GLU A 25 -12.53 5.74 -0.11
C GLU A 25 -12.82 5.34 1.33
N ILE A 26 -11.86 5.50 2.25
CA ILE A 26 -12.05 5.18 3.67
C ILE A 26 -13.22 5.96 4.29
N HIS A 27 -13.50 7.16 3.80
CA HIS A 27 -14.62 7.99 4.25
C HIS A 27 -16.00 7.32 4.05
N LYS A 28 -16.11 6.32 3.16
CA LYS A 28 -17.36 5.59 2.89
C LYS A 28 -17.64 4.46 3.90
N LEU A 29 -16.68 4.09 4.75
CA LEU A 29 -16.72 2.84 5.53
C LEU A 29 -17.55 2.85 6.82
N ASP A 30 -18.27 3.94 7.12
CA ASP A 30 -19.06 4.13 8.35
C ASP A 30 -18.47 3.43 9.59
N LEU A 31 -17.23 3.80 9.92
CA LEU A 31 -16.44 3.15 10.96
C LEU A 31 -17.12 3.18 12.33
N LYS A 32 -17.88 4.24 12.61
CA LYS A 32 -18.65 4.38 13.85
C LYS A 32 -19.74 3.33 13.98
N LYS A 33 -20.49 3.08 12.91
CA LYS A 33 -21.50 2.02 12.88
C LYS A 33 -20.88 0.63 13.06
N LYS A 34 -19.63 0.46 12.61
CA LYS A 34 -18.83 -0.76 12.80
C LYS A 34 -18.16 -0.86 14.20
N GLY A 35 -18.41 0.09 15.10
CA GLY A 35 -17.91 0.07 16.49
C GLY A 35 -16.51 0.64 16.67
N PHE A 36 -15.89 1.20 15.63
CA PHE A 36 -14.60 1.85 15.76
C PHE A 36 -14.75 3.22 16.44
N LYS A 37 -13.79 3.54 17.32
CA LYS A 37 -13.67 4.85 17.97
C LYS A 37 -12.86 5.85 17.13
N VAL A 38 -12.15 5.36 16.12
CA VAL A 38 -11.38 6.18 15.19
C VAL A 38 -12.26 6.70 14.07
N THR A 39 -11.91 7.88 13.56
CA THR A 39 -12.53 8.50 12.39
C THR A 39 -11.77 8.13 11.12
N ALA A 40 -12.37 8.39 9.95
CA ALA A 40 -11.69 8.20 8.67
C ALA A 40 -10.40 9.06 8.57
N LYS A 41 -10.39 10.25 9.18
CA LYS A 41 -9.22 11.14 9.21
C LYS A 41 -8.10 10.62 10.10
N ASP A 42 -8.43 9.91 11.19
CA ASP A 42 -7.41 9.27 12.02
C ASP A 42 -6.69 8.16 11.24
N ILE A 43 -7.38 7.52 10.29
CA ILE A 43 -6.77 6.50 9.42
C ILE A 43 -5.95 7.16 8.30
N TYR A 44 -6.54 8.09 7.55
CA TYR A 44 -5.87 8.77 6.44
C TYR A 44 -6.19 10.27 6.43
N ASN A 45 -5.16 11.09 6.53
CA ASN A 45 -5.24 12.54 6.46
C ASN A 45 -4.15 13.09 5.52
N PRO A 46 -4.48 13.59 4.32
CA PRO A 46 -3.46 14.15 3.42
C PRO A 46 -2.84 15.46 3.92
N ASN A 47 -3.46 16.11 4.93
CA ASN A 47 -3.03 17.42 5.42
C ASN A 47 -2.46 17.36 6.86
N GLY A 48 -2.12 16.17 7.36
CA GLY A 48 -1.55 16.01 8.70
C GLY A 48 -1.33 14.54 9.05
N THR A 49 -0.81 14.29 10.24
CA THR A 49 -0.49 12.92 10.66
C THR A 49 -1.73 12.03 10.81
N SER A 50 -1.60 10.77 10.40
CA SER A 50 -2.61 9.72 10.46
C SER A 50 -1.97 8.33 10.59
N LEU A 51 -2.78 7.28 10.76
CA LEU A 51 -2.28 5.91 10.91
C LEU A 51 -1.51 5.39 9.68
N VAL A 52 -1.85 5.88 8.48
CA VAL A 52 -1.12 5.52 7.25
C VAL A 52 0.37 5.89 7.32
N ASP A 53 0.73 6.97 8.03
CA ASP A 53 2.12 7.41 8.15
C ASP A 53 2.99 6.44 8.97
N ALA A 54 2.35 5.62 9.81
CA ALA A 54 3.03 4.54 10.52
C ALA A 54 3.15 3.27 9.67
N SER A 55 2.44 3.15 8.55
CA SER A 55 2.44 1.97 7.69
C SER A 55 3.67 1.95 6.77
N VAL A 56 4.36 0.81 6.75
CA VAL A 56 5.60 0.63 6.01
C VAL A 56 5.50 -0.57 5.09
N ASN A 57 5.92 -0.41 3.84
CA ASN A 57 6.17 -1.53 2.93
C ASN A 57 7.62 -1.99 3.10
N VAL A 58 7.81 -3.25 3.47
CA VAL A 58 9.13 -3.85 3.68
C VAL A 58 9.26 -5.07 2.77
N GLY A 59 10.05 -4.95 1.69
CA GLY A 59 10.31 -6.08 0.80
C GLY A 59 9.07 -6.74 0.18
N GLY A 60 7.97 -5.99 -0.01
CA GLY A 60 6.69 -6.53 -0.50
C GLY A 60 5.72 -6.99 0.59
N CYS A 61 6.13 -6.99 1.86
CA CYS A 61 5.27 -7.17 3.03
C CYS A 61 4.82 -5.84 3.63
N SER A 62 3.88 -5.94 4.57
CA SER A 62 3.47 -4.84 5.46
C SER A 62 4.24 -4.87 6.77
N ALA A 63 4.47 -3.68 7.31
CA ALA A 63 5.09 -3.44 8.60
C ALA A 63 4.54 -2.13 9.21
N SER A 64 4.88 -1.85 10.46
CA SER A 64 4.48 -0.62 11.14
C SER A 64 5.60 -0.05 11.98
N PHE A 65 5.74 1.27 12.01
CA PHE A 65 6.48 1.94 13.07
C PHE A 65 5.78 1.75 14.41
N ILE A 66 6.55 1.49 15.46
CA ILE A 66 6.07 1.33 16.84
C ILE A 66 6.86 2.17 17.85
N SER A 67 7.83 2.97 17.39
CA SER A 67 8.55 3.95 18.23
C SER A 67 8.87 5.22 17.45
N ALA A 68 9.08 6.33 18.17
CA ALA A 68 9.51 7.60 17.60
C ALA A 68 10.96 7.56 17.05
N GLU A 69 11.69 6.49 17.36
CA GLU A 69 13.08 6.32 16.95
C GLU A 69 13.25 5.36 15.77
N GLY A 70 12.14 4.99 15.11
CA GLY A 70 12.15 4.21 13.88
C GLY A 70 12.11 2.69 14.06
N LEU A 71 11.71 2.19 15.24
CA LEU A 71 11.52 0.74 15.43
C LEU A 71 10.33 0.26 14.58
N ILE A 72 10.59 -0.71 13.70
CA ILE A 72 9.60 -1.30 12.80
C ILE A 72 9.26 -2.71 13.26
N ILE A 73 7.97 -3.05 13.30
CA ILE A 73 7.47 -4.41 13.51
C ILE A 73 6.92 -5.00 12.21
N THR A 74 7.26 -6.27 11.93
CA THR A 74 6.73 -7.04 10.80
C THR A 74 6.72 -8.53 11.16
N ASN A 75 6.30 -9.39 10.23
CA ASN A 75 6.29 -10.83 10.44
C ASN A 75 7.66 -11.45 10.18
N HIS A 76 7.96 -12.54 10.89
CA HIS A 76 9.20 -13.31 10.71
C HIS A 76 9.43 -13.73 9.25
N HIS A 77 8.39 -14.25 8.57
CA HIS A 77 8.52 -14.72 7.18
C HIS A 77 8.82 -13.58 6.18
N CYS A 78 8.46 -12.34 6.51
CA CYS A 78 8.71 -11.17 5.67
C CYS A 78 10.20 -10.80 5.63
N VAL A 79 10.91 -11.06 6.72
CA VAL A 79 12.35 -10.74 6.86
C VAL A 79 13.22 -11.99 6.85
N PHE A 80 12.63 -13.17 6.68
CA PHE A 80 13.34 -14.45 6.71
C PHE A 80 14.54 -14.49 5.77
N GLY A 81 14.38 -13.96 4.55
CA GLY A 81 15.49 -13.87 3.59
C GLY A 81 16.66 -13.02 4.10
N ALA A 82 16.37 -11.89 4.77
CA ALA A 82 17.41 -11.05 5.37
C ALA A 82 18.09 -11.74 6.56
N VAL A 83 17.30 -12.40 7.43
CA VAL A 83 17.83 -13.16 8.58
C VAL A 83 18.72 -14.31 8.11
N GLN A 84 18.29 -15.06 7.10
CA GLN A 84 19.09 -16.14 6.50
C GLN A 84 20.41 -15.62 5.94
N GLN A 85 20.41 -14.49 5.22
CA GLN A 85 21.61 -13.91 4.61
C GLN A 85 22.68 -13.51 5.62
N VAL A 86 22.29 -13.10 6.84
CA VAL A 86 23.23 -12.70 7.90
C VAL A 86 23.57 -13.84 8.86
N SER A 87 22.87 -14.97 8.75
CA SER A 87 23.14 -16.15 9.57
C SER A 87 24.36 -16.91 9.07
N THR A 88 25.11 -17.52 10.00
CA THR A 88 26.25 -18.39 9.70
C THR A 88 26.12 -19.71 10.46
N VAL A 89 26.99 -20.68 10.20
CA VAL A 89 27.03 -21.93 10.98
C VAL A 89 27.31 -21.65 12.46
N GLN A 90 28.13 -20.64 12.77
CA GLN A 90 28.44 -20.24 14.13
C GLN A 90 27.33 -19.40 14.77
N ASN A 91 26.66 -18.56 13.97
CA ASN A 91 25.58 -17.67 14.41
C ASN A 91 24.30 -17.97 13.63
N ASP A 92 23.61 -19.04 14.03
CA ASP A 92 22.36 -19.46 13.40
C ASP A 92 21.16 -18.69 13.99
N TYR A 93 20.87 -17.52 13.42
CA TYR A 93 19.74 -16.69 13.85
C TYR A 93 18.40 -17.22 13.36
N VAL A 94 18.38 -18.07 12.33
CA VAL A 94 17.16 -18.70 11.83
C VAL A 94 16.62 -19.69 12.86
N THR A 95 17.51 -20.50 13.45
CA THR A 95 17.12 -21.50 14.45
C THR A 95 16.99 -20.89 15.85
N ASN A 96 17.96 -20.06 16.26
CA ASN A 96 18.05 -19.61 17.66
C ASN A 96 17.41 -18.24 17.92
N GLY A 97 17.00 -17.53 16.86
CA GLY A 97 16.55 -16.16 16.96
C GLY A 97 17.69 -15.17 17.23
N PHE A 98 17.33 -13.89 17.27
CA PHE A 98 18.28 -12.80 17.53
C PHE A 98 17.58 -11.66 18.27
N VAL A 99 18.27 -11.08 19.25
CA VAL A 99 17.83 -9.88 19.97
C VAL A 99 19.03 -8.97 20.19
N ALA A 100 19.05 -7.82 19.53
CA ALA A 100 20.03 -6.78 19.79
C ALA A 100 19.77 -6.13 21.16
N ARG A 101 20.79 -6.04 22.02
CA ARG A 101 20.69 -5.40 23.35
C ARG A 101 21.00 -3.90 23.29
N SER A 102 21.59 -3.43 22.20
CA SER A 102 21.88 -2.02 21.93
C SER A 102 21.82 -1.75 20.43
N ARG A 103 21.79 -0.47 20.01
CA ARG A 103 21.72 -0.09 18.60
C ARG A 103 22.93 -0.55 17.80
N GLU A 104 24.10 -0.56 18.42
CA GLU A 104 25.36 -1.00 17.78
C GLU A 104 25.35 -2.49 17.47
N GLN A 105 24.46 -3.26 18.11
CA GLN A 105 24.28 -4.68 17.86
C GLN A 105 23.25 -4.94 16.76
N GLU A 106 22.49 -3.95 16.30
CA GLU A 106 21.54 -4.13 15.19
C GLU A 106 22.29 -4.52 13.92
N ILE A 107 21.83 -5.60 13.27
CA ILE A 107 22.48 -6.14 12.07
C ILE A 107 21.82 -5.53 10.83
N PRO A 108 22.59 -4.88 9.94
CA PRO A 108 22.04 -4.32 8.70
C PRO A 108 21.45 -5.40 7.78
N ALA A 109 20.16 -5.27 7.45
CA ALA A 109 19.48 -6.10 6.47
C ALA A 109 19.81 -5.63 5.04
N LYS A 110 21.00 -5.98 4.53
CA LYS A 110 21.48 -5.54 3.21
C LYS A 110 20.50 -5.94 2.09
N GLY A 111 20.10 -4.96 1.28
CA GLY A 111 19.19 -5.16 0.15
C GLY A 111 17.70 -5.14 0.52
N LEU A 112 17.36 -5.08 1.81
CA LEU A 112 15.98 -4.85 2.25
C LEU A 112 15.71 -3.34 2.32
N THR A 113 14.58 -2.91 1.77
CA THR A 113 14.15 -1.51 1.78
C THR A 113 12.83 -1.36 2.52
N ALA A 114 12.71 -0.28 3.29
CA ALA A 114 11.49 0.18 3.91
C ALA A 114 10.98 1.39 3.12
N ARG A 115 9.70 1.37 2.73
CA ARG A 115 9.05 2.45 1.98
C ARG A 115 7.80 2.92 2.73
N ILE A 116 7.63 4.23 2.80
CA ILE A 116 6.42 4.87 3.32
C ILE A 116 5.66 5.58 2.21
N ILE A 117 4.36 5.75 2.41
CA ILE A 117 3.52 6.54 1.50
C ILE A 117 3.71 8.01 1.88
N ASP A 118 4.29 8.79 0.97
CA ASP A 118 4.45 10.23 1.18
C ASP A 118 3.25 11.05 0.66
N SER A 119 2.64 10.61 -0.44
CA SER A 119 1.51 11.32 -1.05
C SER A 119 0.63 10.38 -1.86
N TYR A 120 -0.67 10.66 -1.89
CA TYR A 120 -1.66 9.92 -2.66
C TYR A 120 -2.56 10.89 -3.44
N ARG A 121 -2.65 10.68 -4.75
CA ARG A 121 -3.33 11.60 -5.68
C ARG A 121 -3.93 10.83 -6.86
N ASP A 122 -5.12 11.23 -7.27
CA ASP A 122 -5.71 10.79 -8.53
C ASP A 122 -5.00 11.47 -9.72
N VAL A 123 -4.54 10.65 -10.67
CA VAL A 123 -3.82 11.04 -11.90
C VAL A 123 -4.53 10.52 -13.15
N SER A 124 -5.77 10.05 -13.05
CA SER A 124 -6.48 9.42 -14.17
C SER A 124 -6.58 10.36 -15.38
N ALA A 125 -6.82 11.65 -15.18
CA ALA A 125 -6.92 12.60 -16.28
C ALA A 125 -5.60 12.74 -17.05
N GLU A 126 -4.46 12.82 -16.34
CA GLU A 126 -3.14 12.94 -16.94
C GLU A 126 -2.69 11.64 -17.62
N VAL A 127 -2.99 10.50 -17.01
CA VAL A 127 -2.66 9.18 -17.59
C VAL A 127 -3.47 8.95 -18.86
N LEU A 128 -4.76 9.29 -18.87
CA LEU A 128 -5.68 9.08 -19.99
C LEU A 128 -5.66 10.24 -21.02
N ALA A 129 -4.79 11.24 -20.84
CA ALA A 129 -4.69 12.37 -21.75
C ALA A 129 -4.34 11.90 -23.18
N GLY A 130 -5.14 12.32 -24.15
CA GLY A 130 -4.89 12.08 -25.58
C GLY A 130 -5.31 10.70 -26.11
N ILE A 131 -6.08 9.90 -25.36
CA ILE A 131 -6.50 8.55 -25.80
C ILE A 131 -7.94 8.45 -26.30
N ALA A 132 -8.74 9.53 -26.25
CA ALA A 132 -10.18 9.47 -26.49
C ALA A 132 -10.53 8.88 -27.87
N ASP A 133 -9.78 9.27 -28.90
CA ASP A 133 -10.00 8.84 -30.29
C ASP A 133 -9.08 7.68 -30.72
N THR A 134 -8.21 7.20 -29.83
CA THR A 134 -7.30 6.10 -30.14
C THR A 134 -8.04 4.77 -30.02
N THR A 135 -8.35 4.13 -31.13
CA THR A 135 -9.08 2.85 -31.16
C THR A 135 -8.17 1.63 -31.14
N ASP A 136 -6.92 1.75 -31.61
CA ASP A 136 -5.93 0.67 -31.55
C ASP A 136 -5.51 0.37 -30.10
N PRO A 137 -5.79 -0.83 -29.55
CA PRO A 137 -5.44 -1.17 -28.17
C PRO A 137 -3.94 -1.08 -27.87
N VAL A 138 -3.09 -1.36 -28.86
CA VAL A 138 -1.63 -1.31 -28.67
C VAL A 138 -1.18 0.14 -28.53
N GLU A 139 -1.61 1.03 -29.43
CA GLU A 139 -1.29 2.45 -29.34
C GLU A 139 -1.87 3.10 -28.07
N ARG A 140 -3.10 2.73 -27.66
CA ARG A 140 -3.67 3.17 -26.38
C ARG A 140 -2.74 2.85 -25.20
N THR A 141 -2.26 1.61 -25.14
CA THR A 141 -1.36 1.15 -24.06
C THR A 141 -0.04 1.93 -24.08
N ARG A 142 0.52 2.16 -25.28
CA ARG A 142 1.76 2.95 -25.42
C ARG A 142 1.60 4.38 -24.93
N ILE A 143 0.46 5.03 -25.20
CA ILE A 143 0.18 6.39 -24.73
C ILE A 143 0.08 6.40 -23.19
N ILE A 144 -0.67 5.47 -22.61
CA ILE A 144 -0.82 5.33 -21.15
C ILE A 144 0.54 5.12 -20.47
N ASP A 145 1.38 4.23 -21.01
CA ASP A 145 2.71 3.95 -20.47
C ASP A 145 3.62 5.19 -20.55
N ARG A 146 3.56 5.92 -21.67
CA ARG A 146 4.33 7.16 -21.87
C ARG A 146 3.93 8.22 -20.85
N ASN A 147 2.63 8.46 -20.69
CA ASN A 147 2.10 9.44 -19.74
C ASN A 147 2.47 9.06 -18.29
N SER A 148 2.30 7.78 -17.93
CA SER A 148 2.66 7.25 -16.60
C SER A 148 4.16 7.42 -16.30
N LYS A 149 5.04 7.09 -17.26
CA LYS A 149 6.50 7.27 -17.10
C LYS A 149 6.88 8.74 -16.93
N ALA A 150 6.22 9.65 -17.64
CA ALA A 150 6.46 11.08 -17.50
C ALA A 150 6.11 11.58 -16.10
N LEU A 151 4.97 11.13 -15.55
CA LEU A 151 4.55 11.45 -14.18
C LEU A 151 5.51 10.89 -13.12
N ILE A 152 5.94 9.63 -13.28
CA ILE A 152 6.93 9.00 -12.39
C ILE A 152 8.24 9.79 -12.40
N THR A 153 8.76 10.10 -13.59
CA THR A 153 10.03 10.85 -13.74
C THR A 153 9.94 12.24 -13.09
N ALA A 154 8.80 12.92 -13.24
CA ALA A 154 8.58 14.22 -12.62
C ALA A 154 8.55 14.11 -11.08
N ALA A 155 7.87 13.10 -10.55
CA ALA A 155 7.81 12.84 -9.10
C ALA A 155 9.19 12.52 -8.52
N GLU A 156 9.97 11.64 -9.17
CA GLU A 156 11.32 11.28 -8.74
C GLU A 156 12.26 12.49 -8.74
N LYS A 157 12.21 13.34 -9.77
CA LYS A 157 13.02 14.57 -9.84
C LYS A 157 12.67 15.55 -8.73
N SER A 158 11.39 15.67 -8.37
CA SER A 158 10.96 16.58 -7.30
C SER A 158 11.42 16.15 -5.90
N LYS A 159 11.87 14.90 -5.73
CA LYS A 159 12.20 14.30 -4.42
C LYS A 159 13.64 13.79 -4.30
N GLN A 160 14.56 14.35 -5.09
CA GLN A 160 16.00 14.07 -4.91
C GLN A 160 16.41 14.35 -3.46
N GLY A 161 16.80 13.30 -2.72
CA GLY A 161 17.27 13.38 -1.33
C GLY A 161 16.46 12.57 -0.30
N VAL A 162 15.33 11.97 -0.68
CA VAL A 162 14.57 11.05 0.19
C VAL A 162 14.88 9.61 -0.26
N THR A 163 15.99 9.07 0.23
CA THR A 163 16.37 7.65 0.09
C THR A 163 16.62 7.04 1.45
#